data_AF-A0A3L7PUQ6-F1
#
_entry.id   AF-A0A3L7PUQ6-F1
#
_cell.length_a   1.000
_cell.length_b   1.000
_cell.length_c   1.000
_cell.angle_alpha   90.00
_cell.angle_beta   90.00
_cell.angle_gamma   90.00
#
_symmetry.space_group_name_H-M   'P 1'
#
loop_
_entity.id
_entity.type
_entity.pdbx_description
1 polymer ?
#
loop_
_entity_poly.entity_id
_entity_poly.type
_entity_poly.pdbx_seq_one_letter_code
_entity_poly.pdbx_strand_id
1 'polypeptide(L)'
;MPAAFDIIGDVHGCDAELVALMERLGHPIDPARPHPQGRRLVFVGDLVDRGPATPAVVLRVKRLVEAGRALGVAGNHDIRLAEALRGEPVEPGHGLEASLEQLAAESAAVRDEVAKFLAGLPGHLVLDDGRLVVAHAGLEDHHHGSDSSAARDAAIHGAYTGDFDDRAMPVRDDWASGYGGAAAVVQGHTPVAEVEWFNNTICIDTGCVFGDRLTALRWPERELVSVSAGGAWGRSARGPLPPRRLRARPVASPAPRLPPAAEAIATLRRLAATEMARLSSVVPGNAVARDPWVIHLPPTMSSCEPSHHGDGLEHPLGAFAHYAAAGLRQVVCEEKQTGLRGVAVVCRDAATAAGRFGVTDGTAGAIHSRTGHRCLPATDEAALVTTIAAATAAAGLWKSLDTDWLCFDGELVGMADGAADRSTPPRLVFFHLLAAEGRTFFDREHAWHLDTLRRITAAQADRRPLGVTLHRVVDLTRPIDVAAAIAWWHALAATGVEGIVVKPIEFAAAGTDGPVQPALKVRGADWLRRVYGNDYRAPTSLESLRARSLTTKRARAIGQFAIGIEALERFVAGAPRERVAACLTAHQAWGPIPDQAN
;
A
#
# COMPACT_ATOMS: atom_id res chain seq x y z
N MET A 1 31.55 -11.31 -17.04
CA MET A 1 30.54 -11.68 -18.05
C MET A 1 29.18 -11.62 -17.38
N PRO A 2 28.10 -11.19 -18.07
CA PRO A 2 26.76 -11.21 -17.49
C PRO A 2 26.41 -12.63 -17.02
N ALA A 3 25.64 -12.74 -15.94
CA ALA A 3 25.29 -14.03 -15.38
C ALA A 3 24.30 -14.75 -16.31
N ALA A 4 24.61 -16.00 -16.67
CA ALA A 4 23.80 -16.80 -17.60
C ALA A 4 23.03 -17.90 -16.85
N PHE A 5 21.72 -17.94 -17.06
CA PHE A 5 20.81 -18.84 -16.35
C PHE A 5 19.92 -19.61 -17.33
N ASP A 6 19.55 -20.83 -16.97
CA ASP A 6 18.45 -21.55 -17.61
C ASP A 6 17.37 -21.79 -16.55
N ILE A 7 16.24 -21.11 -16.69
CA ILE A 7 15.18 -21.02 -15.68
C ILE A 7 14.11 -22.03 -16.04
N ILE A 8 13.82 -22.99 -15.15
CA ILE A 8 12.93 -24.13 -15.37
C ILE A 8 11.57 -23.86 -14.71
N GLY A 9 10.49 -24.08 -15.45
CA GLY A 9 9.10 -24.00 -14.98
C GLY A 9 8.72 -25.09 -13.96
N ASP A 10 7.45 -25.11 -13.56
CA ASP A 10 6.90 -26.02 -12.55
C ASP A 10 7.10 -27.50 -12.96
N VAL A 11 7.84 -28.25 -12.12
CA VAL A 11 8.25 -29.62 -12.45
C VAL A 11 7.23 -30.65 -11.96
N HIS A 12 6.62 -30.42 -10.80
CA HIS A 12 5.57 -31.27 -10.23
C HIS A 12 5.89 -32.78 -10.29
N GLY A 13 7.07 -33.20 -9.83
CA GLY A 13 7.46 -34.61 -9.79
C GLY A 13 7.76 -35.27 -11.15
N CYS A 14 7.78 -34.54 -12.26
CA CYS A 14 8.13 -35.03 -13.61
C CYS A 14 9.66 -35.12 -13.84
N ASP A 15 10.32 -36.07 -13.15
CA ASP A 15 11.80 -36.21 -13.20
C ASP A 15 12.34 -36.59 -14.60
N ALA A 16 11.60 -37.41 -15.36
CA ALA A 16 12.03 -37.82 -16.69
C ALA A 16 12.11 -36.63 -17.65
N GLU A 17 11.10 -35.76 -17.62
CA GLU A 17 11.05 -34.52 -18.39
C GLU A 17 12.11 -33.53 -17.91
N LEU A 18 12.35 -33.43 -16.59
CA LEU A 18 13.43 -32.60 -16.05
C LEU A 18 14.80 -33.05 -16.59
N VAL A 19 15.10 -34.34 -16.55
CA VAL A 19 16.35 -34.90 -17.10
C VAL A 19 16.48 -34.63 -18.59
N ALA A 20 15.44 -34.89 -19.37
CA ALA A 20 15.44 -34.64 -20.82
C ALA A 20 15.65 -33.15 -21.14
N LEU A 21 15.05 -32.24 -20.37
CA LEU A 21 15.23 -30.81 -20.55
C LEU A 21 16.64 -30.35 -20.17
N MET A 22 17.20 -30.87 -19.07
CA MET A 22 18.59 -30.62 -18.68
C MET A 22 19.57 -31.06 -19.77
N GLU A 23 19.39 -32.26 -20.33
CA GLU A 23 20.21 -32.75 -21.45
C GLU A 23 20.10 -31.86 -22.68
N ARG A 24 18.87 -31.45 -23.04
CA ARG A 24 18.63 -30.54 -24.18
C ARG A 24 19.27 -29.17 -23.98
N LEU A 25 19.34 -28.69 -22.74
CA LEU A 25 20.01 -27.44 -22.37
C LEU A 25 21.54 -27.59 -22.22
N GLY A 26 22.07 -28.81 -22.22
CA GLY A 26 23.50 -29.10 -22.07
C GLY A 26 23.97 -29.18 -20.61
N HIS A 27 23.06 -29.29 -19.64
CA HIS A 27 23.40 -29.45 -18.22
C HIS A 27 23.79 -30.89 -17.90
N PRO A 28 24.96 -31.14 -17.30
CA PRO A 28 25.30 -32.46 -16.78
C PRO A 28 24.33 -32.89 -15.68
N ILE A 29 23.92 -34.16 -15.72
CA ILE A 29 23.11 -34.77 -14.66
C ILE A 29 23.94 -34.96 -13.38
N ASP A 30 25.23 -35.21 -13.52
CA ASP A 30 26.18 -35.30 -12.41
C ASP A 30 26.46 -33.90 -11.82
N PRO A 31 26.06 -33.62 -10.57
CA PRO A 31 26.23 -32.30 -9.95
C PRO A 31 27.70 -31.89 -9.79
N ALA A 32 28.65 -32.83 -9.83
CA ALA A 32 30.08 -32.53 -9.78
C ALA A 32 30.55 -31.78 -11.05
N ARG A 33 29.88 -32.00 -12.19
CA ARG A 33 30.29 -31.44 -13.49
C ARG A 33 29.59 -30.10 -13.74
N PRO A 34 30.34 -29.01 -13.99
CA PRO A 34 29.74 -27.73 -14.37
C PRO A 34 29.18 -27.78 -15.79
N HIS A 35 28.20 -26.91 -16.08
CA HIS A 35 27.79 -26.64 -17.46
C HIS A 35 29.00 -26.14 -18.27
N PRO A 36 29.25 -26.64 -19.51
CA PRO A 36 30.43 -26.27 -20.31
C PRO A 36 30.58 -24.76 -20.56
N GLN A 37 29.45 -24.04 -20.62
CA GLN A 37 29.39 -22.58 -20.80
C GLN A 37 29.22 -21.81 -19.48
N GLY A 38 29.31 -22.48 -18.32
CA GLY A 38 29.19 -21.84 -17.00
C GLY A 38 27.78 -21.38 -16.60
N ARG A 39 26.73 -21.87 -17.28
CA ARG A 39 25.32 -21.55 -16.97
C ARG A 39 24.87 -22.26 -15.68
N ARG A 40 23.92 -21.65 -14.97
CA ARG A 40 23.29 -22.25 -13.78
C ARG A 40 21.79 -22.45 -14.00
N LEU A 41 21.25 -23.50 -13.40
CA LEU A 41 19.81 -23.73 -13.38
C LEU A 41 19.13 -22.83 -12.35
N VAL A 42 17.90 -22.40 -12.62
CA VAL A 42 17.04 -21.73 -11.63
C VAL A 42 15.65 -22.35 -11.69
N PHE A 43 15.15 -22.87 -10.57
CA PHE A 43 13.80 -23.46 -10.51
C PHE A 43 12.79 -22.44 -10.00
N VAL A 44 11.64 -22.31 -10.67
CA VAL A 44 10.57 -21.36 -10.28
C VAL A 44 9.68 -21.86 -9.14
N GLY A 45 10.00 -23.00 -8.52
CA GLY A 45 9.16 -23.63 -7.47
C GLY A 45 8.28 -24.75 -8.00
N ASP A 46 7.41 -25.26 -7.14
CA ASP A 46 6.50 -26.38 -7.40
C ASP A 46 7.25 -27.59 -7.99
N LEU A 47 8.25 -28.04 -7.23
CA LEU A 47 9.04 -29.24 -7.55
C LEU A 47 8.25 -30.52 -7.31
N VAL A 48 7.22 -30.44 -6.47
CA VAL A 48 6.53 -31.58 -5.85
C VAL A 48 5.06 -31.66 -6.27
N ASP A 49 4.39 -32.72 -5.83
CA ASP A 49 2.97 -33.01 -6.05
C ASP A 49 2.60 -33.43 -7.48
N ARG A 50 1.60 -34.31 -7.56
CA ARG A 50 0.97 -34.87 -8.78
C ARG A 50 1.83 -35.86 -9.56
N GLY A 51 3.05 -35.50 -9.97
CA GLY A 51 3.88 -36.35 -10.81
C GLY A 51 4.40 -37.61 -10.11
N PRO A 52 4.96 -38.54 -10.89
CA PRO A 52 5.25 -39.90 -10.42
C PRO A 52 6.55 -40.01 -9.58
N ALA A 53 7.38 -38.97 -9.54
CA ALA A 53 8.74 -39.06 -9.01
C ALA A 53 9.17 -37.85 -8.15
N THR A 54 8.31 -37.38 -7.25
CA THR A 54 8.59 -36.28 -6.31
C THR A 54 9.92 -36.46 -5.57
N PRO A 55 10.25 -37.60 -4.94
CA PRO A 55 11.54 -37.77 -4.26
C PRO A 55 12.74 -37.59 -5.18
N ALA A 56 12.65 -38.09 -6.43
CA ALA A 56 13.75 -37.99 -7.40
C ALA A 56 14.01 -36.52 -7.80
N VAL A 57 12.95 -35.76 -8.09
CA VAL A 57 13.05 -34.34 -8.43
C VAL A 57 13.68 -33.56 -7.27
N VAL A 58 13.13 -33.65 -6.06
CA VAL A 58 13.61 -32.84 -4.93
C VAL A 58 15.05 -33.16 -4.59
N LEU A 59 15.42 -34.45 -4.51
CA LEU A 59 16.79 -34.85 -4.20
C LEU A 59 17.78 -34.45 -5.30
N ARG A 60 17.37 -34.45 -6.57
CA ARG A 60 18.20 -33.96 -7.68
C ARG A 60 18.43 -32.45 -7.57
N VAL A 61 17.35 -31.68 -7.42
CA VAL A 61 17.43 -30.21 -7.30
C VAL A 61 18.26 -29.83 -6.08
N LYS A 62 18.04 -30.47 -4.93
CA LYS A 62 18.83 -30.27 -3.71
C LYS A 62 20.33 -30.46 -3.96
N ARG A 63 20.74 -31.58 -4.57
CA ARG A 63 22.16 -31.85 -4.87
C ARG A 63 22.76 -30.82 -5.83
N LEU A 64 21.99 -30.36 -6.82
CA LEU A 64 22.43 -29.31 -7.74
C LEU A 64 22.60 -27.96 -7.02
N VAL A 65 21.69 -27.61 -6.10
CA VAL A 65 21.79 -26.38 -5.29
C VAL A 65 23.01 -26.44 -4.36
N GLU A 66 23.19 -27.55 -3.65
CA GLU A 66 24.34 -27.76 -2.74
C GLU A 66 25.68 -27.72 -3.46
N ALA A 67 25.73 -28.22 -4.70
CA ALA A 67 26.91 -28.13 -5.58
C ALA A 67 27.09 -26.75 -6.25
N GLY A 68 26.24 -25.77 -5.96
CA GLY A 68 26.27 -24.44 -6.57
C GLY A 68 25.89 -24.41 -8.07
N ARG A 69 25.30 -25.49 -8.60
CA ARG A 69 24.89 -25.63 -10.00
C ARG A 69 23.48 -25.10 -10.28
N ALA A 70 22.64 -25.07 -9.26
CA ALA A 70 21.28 -24.55 -9.33
C ALA A 70 21.00 -23.49 -8.27
N LEU A 71 19.89 -22.80 -8.46
CA LEU A 71 19.14 -22.01 -7.47
C LEU A 71 17.67 -22.43 -7.56
N GLY A 72 16.87 -22.10 -6.56
CA GLY A 72 15.43 -22.32 -6.61
C GLY A 72 14.69 -21.35 -5.70
N VAL A 73 13.42 -21.12 -6.00
CA VAL A 73 12.47 -20.43 -5.13
C VAL A 73 11.40 -21.41 -4.66
N ALA A 74 10.73 -21.10 -3.56
CA ALA A 74 9.65 -21.91 -3.04
C ALA A 74 8.37 -21.72 -3.86
N GLY A 75 7.74 -22.81 -4.28
CA GLY A 75 6.35 -22.80 -4.72
C GLY A 75 5.38 -23.10 -3.58
N ASN A 76 4.08 -22.86 -3.81
CA ASN A 76 3.07 -23.10 -2.77
C ASN A 76 2.89 -24.60 -2.47
N HIS A 77 3.15 -25.47 -3.43
CA HIS A 77 3.15 -26.92 -3.20
C HIS A 77 4.36 -27.37 -2.36
N ASP A 78 5.52 -26.78 -2.60
CA ASP A 78 6.76 -27.09 -1.87
C ASP A 78 6.62 -26.78 -0.37
N ILE A 79 6.07 -25.61 -0.04
CA ILE A 79 5.82 -25.20 1.35
C ILE A 79 4.84 -26.14 2.04
N ARG A 80 3.71 -26.45 1.37
CA ARG A 80 2.67 -27.32 1.93
C ARG A 80 3.18 -28.73 2.20
N LEU A 81 4.00 -29.30 1.31
CA LEU A 81 4.61 -30.60 1.54
C LEU A 81 5.63 -30.54 2.70
N ALA A 82 6.41 -29.47 2.80
CA ALA A 82 7.37 -29.31 3.90
C ALA A 82 6.67 -29.24 5.27
N GLU A 83 5.54 -28.53 5.37
CA GLU A 83 4.67 -28.47 6.55
C GLU A 83 4.13 -29.86 6.90
N ALA A 84 3.59 -30.58 5.91
CA ALA A 84 3.06 -31.94 6.09
C ALA A 84 4.12 -32.92 6.64
N LEU A 85 5.34 -32.88 6.10
CA LEU A 85 6.45 -33.74 6.55
C LEU A 85 6.93 -33.41 7.97
N ARG A 86 6.69 -32.18 8.46
CA ARG A 86 6.95 -31.78 9.85
C ARG A 86 5.82 -32.14 10.82
N GLY A 87 4.73 -32.71 10.31
CA GLY A 87 3.55 -33.06 11.10
C GLY A 87 2.62 -31.86 11.36
N GLU A 88 2.73 -30.79 10.59
CA GLU A 88 1.81 -29.66 10.67
C GLU A 88 0.47 -30.01 9.98
N PRO A 89 -0.67 -29.53 10.49
CA PRO A 89 -1.96 -29.80 9.89
C PRO A 89 -2.09 -29.04 8.56
N VAL A 90 -2.20 -29.77 7.46
CA VAL A 90 -2.46 -29.22 6.13
C VAL A 90 -3.69 -29.86 5.52
N GLU A 91 -4.45 -29.09 4.75
CA GLU A 91 -5.57 -29.64 3.99
C GLU A 91 -5.06 -30.71 3.01
N PRO A 92 -5.81 -31.79 2.74
CA PRO A 92 -5.50 -32.71 1.66
C PRO A 92 -5.76 -32.07 0.28
N GLY A 93 -5.29 -32.72 -0.78
CA GLY A 93 -5.62 -32.39 -2.17
C GLY A 93 -4.51 -31.73 -2.97
N HIS A 94 -4.81 -31.51 -4.26
CA HIS A 94 -3.90 -30.96 -5.26
C HIS A 94 -2.62 -31.78 -5.54
N GLY A 95 -2.56 -33.05 -5.10
CA GLY A 95 -1.46 -33.98 -5.38
C GLY A 95 -0.52 -34.22 -4.20
N LEU A 96 -0.79 -33.60 -3.05
CA LEU A 96 -0.02 -33.77 -1.82
C LEU A 96 0.03 -35.22 -1.35
N GLU A 97 -1.09 -35.95 -1.47
CA GLU A 97 -1.20 -37.34 -1.04
C GLU A 97 -0.23 -38.25 -1.80
N ALA A 98 -0.10 -38.02 -3.11
CA ALA A 98 0.82 -38.79 -3.94
C ALA A 98 2.29 -38.54 -3.52
N SER A 99 2.66 -37.29 -3.22
CA SER A 99 4.00 -36.97 -2.70
C SER A 99 4.27 -37.64 -1.36
N LEU A 100 3.29 -37.60 -0.44
CA LEU A 100 3.41 -38.23 0.88
C LEU A 100 3.53 -39.76 0.77
N GLU A 101 2.76 -40.39 -0.11
CA GLU A 101 2.85 -41.83 -0.38
C GLU A 101 4.23 -42.20 -0.94
N GLN A 102 4.73 -41.45 -1.92
CA GLN A 102 6.07 -41.67 -2.48
C GLN A 102 7.17 -41.52 -1.41
N LEU A 103 7.08 -40.49 -0.55
CA LEU A 103 8.05 -40.23 0.52
C LEU A 103 7.90 -41.17 1.73
N ALA A 104 6.78 -41.88 1.87
CA ALA A 104 6.62 -42.90 2.91
C ALA A 104 7.57 -44.09 2.70
N ALA A 105 7.93 -44.38 1.44
CA ALA A 105 8.91 -45.41 1.09
C ALA A 105 10.38 -45.01 1.41
N GLU A 106 10.63 -43.72 1.62
CA GLU A 106 11.96 -43.20 1.95
C GLU A 106 12.31 -43.35 3.43
N SER A 107 13.60 -43.22 3.77
CA SER A 107 14.03 -43.19 5.17
C SER A 107 13.55 -41.91 5.89
N ALA A 108 13.45 -41.96 7.22
CA ALA A 108 13.11 -40.79 8.02
C ALA A 108 14.11 -39.64 7.84
N ALA A 109 15.40 -39.96 7.66
CA ALA A 109 16.44 -38.98 7.39
C ALA A 109 16.21 -38.26 6.05
N VAL A 110 15.86 -39.00 5.00
CA VAL A 110 15.54 -38.42 3.68
C VAL A 110 14.31 -37.53 3.75
N ARG A 111 13.26 -37.95 4.46
CA ARG A 111 12.06 -37.10 4.65
C ARG A 111 12.38 -35.78 5.36
N ASP A 112 13.21 -35.83 6.40
CA ASP A 112 13.64 -34.64 7.15
C ASP A 112 14.51 -33.72 6.28
N GLU A 113 15.43 -34.30 5.48
CA GLU A 113 16.22 -33.54 4.50
C GLU A 113 15.36 -32.84 3.44
N VAL A 114 14.35 -33.54 2.91
CA VAL A 114 13.39 -32.98 1.96
C VAL A 114 12.61 -31.83 2.59
N ALA A 115 12.05 -32.02 3.79
CA ALA A 115 11.30 -30.98 4.48
C ALA A 115 12.16 -29.73 4.76
N LYS A 116 13.39 -29.92 5.23
CA LYS A 116 14.35 -28.84 5.48
C LYS A 116 14.73 -28.10 4.20
N PHE A 117 15.00 -28.82 3.12
CA PHE A 117 15.35 -28.22 1.85
C PHE A 117 14.21 -27.35 1.30
N LEU A 118 12.99 -27.90 1.19
CA LEU A 118 11.85 -27.19 0.61
C LEU A 118 11.50 -25.92 1.40
N ALA A 119 11.47 -25.99 2.74
CA ALA A 119 11.19 -24.80 3.56
C ALA A 119 12.32 -23.78 3.59
N GLY A 120 13.55 -24.20 3.29
CA GLY A 120 14.72 -23.32 3.22
C GLY A 120 14.79 -22.49 1.94
N LEU A 121 13.94 -22.76 0.95
CA LEU A 121 13.92 -22.01 -0.31
C LEU A 121 13.42 -20.56 -0.09
N PRO A 122 14.04 -19.56 -0.73
CA PRO A 122 13.59 -18.17 -0.69
C PRO A 122 12.26 -17.99 -1.47
N GLY A 123 11.51 -16.92 -1.18
CA GLY A 123 10.28 -16.61 -1.92
C GLY A 123 10.55 -16.16 -3.36
N HIS A 124 11.63 -15.41 -3.57
CA HIS A 124 12.07 -14.93 -4.87
C HIS A 124 13.59 -14.77 -4.91
N LEU A 125 14.14 -14.66 -6.11
CA LEU A 125 15.55 -14.37 -6.36
C LEU A 125 15.67 -13.10 -7.19
N VAL A 126 16.61 -12.22 -6.83
CA VAL A 126 17.04 -11.08 -7.64
C VAL A 126 18.43 -11.38 -8.20
N LEU A 127 18.51 -11.49 -9.52
CA LEU A 127 19.67 -12.00 -10.26
C LEU A 127 20.12 -11.01 -11.32
N ASP A 128 21.31 -11.26 -11.88
CA ASP A 128 21.90 -10.50 -12.98
C ASP A 128 21.92 -8.98 -12.73
N ASP A 129 22.45 -8.61 -11.55
CA ASP A 129 22.55 -7.23 -11.07
C ASP A 129 21.19 -6.49 -11.02
N GLY A 130 20.12 -7.22 -10.65
CA GLY A 130 18.77 -6.67 -10.52
C GLY A 130 17.97 -6.65 -11.82
N ARG A 131 18.50 -7.22 -12.91
CA ARG A 131 17.81 -7.26 -14.21
C ARG A 131 16.87 -8.44 -14.37
N LEU A 132 16.99 -9.44 -13.50
CA LEU A 132 16.18 -10.66 -13.53
C LEU A 132 15.61 -10.92 -12.14
N VAL A 133 14.29 -11.13 -12.06
CA VAL A 133 13.61 -11.64 -10.88
C VAL A 133 12.94 -12.96 -11.20
N VAL A 134 13.13 -13.94 -10.33
CA VAL A 134 12.45 -15.24 -10.41
C VAL A 134 11.60 -15.40 -9.16
N ALA A 135 10.31 -15.65 -9.34
CA ALA A 135 9.33 -15.84 -8.28
C ALA A 135 8.26 -16.82 -8.76
N HIS A 136 7.74 -17.69 -7.89
CA HIS A 136 6.85 -18.77 -8.31
C HIS A 136 5.56 -18.27 -8.94
N ALA A 137 4.81 -17.41 -8.24
CA ALA A 137 3.56 -16.84 -8.71
C ALA A 137 3.71 -15.43 -9.32
N GLY A 138 4.96 -15.00 -9.55
CA GLY A 138 5.28 -13.66 -9.99
C GLY A 138 5.47 -12.66 -8.84
N LEU A 139 5.99 -11.48 -9.15
CA LEU A 139 6.30 -10.47 -8.13
C LEU A 139 6.34 -9.05 -8.70
N GLU A 140 5.57 -8.16 -8.09
CA GLU A 140 5.53 -6.73 -8.43
C GLU A 140 6.84 -6.02 -8.07
N ASP A 141 7.18 -4.96 -8.80
CA ASP A 141 8.47 -4.26 -8.72
C ASP A 141 8.83 -3.75 -7.32
N HIS A 142 7.87 -3.21 -6.59
CA HIS A 142 8.05 -2.71 -5.22
C HIS A 142 8.35 -3.82 -4.19
N HIS A 143 8.17 -5.09 -4.55
CA HIS A 143 8.53 -6.24 -3.71
C HIS A 143 9.90 -6.83 -4.05
N HIS A 144 10.57 -6.37 -5.11
CA HIS A 144 11.84 -6.94 -5.55
C HIS A 144 12.92 -6.77 -4.47
N GLY A 145 13.54 -7.89 -4.07
CA GLY A 145 14.58 -7.91 -3.04
C GLY A 145 14.07 -7.72 -1.59
N SER A 146 12.76 -7.65 -1.36
CA SER A 146 12.17 -7.52 -0.03
C SER A 146 11.94 -8.89 0.63
N ASP A 147 12.48 -9.12 1.83
CA ASP A 147 12.19 -10.32 2.64
C ASP A 147 10.93 -10.19 3.51
N SER A 148 10.06 -9.21 3.23
CA SER A 148 8.82 -9.03 3.99
C SER A 148 7.87 -10.21 3.82
N SER A 149 7.06 -10.48 4.84
CA SER A 149 6.02 -11.52 4.76
C SER A 149 5.08 -11.31 3.59
N ALA A 150 4.74 -10.05 3.27
CA ALA A 150 3.91 -9.70 2.12
C ALA A 150 4.58 -10.02 0.77
N ALA A 151 5.87 -9.71 0.62
CA ALA A 151 6.62 -10.04 -0.60
C ALA A 151 6.75 -11.56 -0.76
N ARG A 152 7.01 -12.28 0.34
CA ARG A 152 7.07 -13.75 0.34
C ARG A 152 5.73 -14.39 -0.01
N ASP A 153 4.63 -13.90 0.56
CA ASP A 153 3.29 -14.39 0.29
C ASP A 153 2.89 -14.15 -1.18
N ALA A 154 3.13 -12.93 -1.70
CA ALA A 154 2.89 -12.60 -3.09
C ALA A 154 3.71 -13.49 -4.06
N ALA A 155 5.00 -13.70 -3.77
CA ALA A 155 5.89 -14.51 -4.59
C ALA A 155 5.52 -16.00 -4.63
N ILE A 156 4.96 -16.54 -3.53
CA ILE A 156 4.64 -17.98 -3.40
C ILE A 156 3.18 -18.27 -3.80
N HIS A 157 2.23 -17.44 -3.41
CA HIS A 157 0.79 -17.74 -3.55
C HIS A 157 0.08 -16.93 -4.64
N GLY A 158 0.73 -15.87 -5.12
CA GLY A 158 0.19 -14.93 -6.09
C GLY A 158 -0.92 -14.05 -5.51
N ALA A 159 -1.08 -12.85 -6.05
CA ALA A 159 -2.17 -11.97 -5.65
C ALA A 159 -3.54 -12.59 -6.02
N TYR A 160 -4.46 -12.57 -5.06
CA TYR A 160 -5.80 -13.14 -5.19
C TYR A 160 -6.84 -12.01 -5.23
N THR A 161 -7.79 -12.06 -6.18
CA THR A 161 -8.79 -10.99 -6.30
C THR A 161 -9.89 -11.04 -5.24
N GLY A 162 -9.96 -12.13 -4.47
CA GLY A 162 -11.06 -12.38 -3.53
C GLY A 162 -12.24 -13.13 -4.15
N ASP A 163 -12.29 -13.22 -5.48
CA ASP A 163 -13.39 -13.84 -6.23
C ASP A 163 -13.04 -15.28 -6.64
N PHE A 164 -14.06 -16.13 -6.70
CA PHE A 164 -13.95 -17.46 -7.28
C PHE A 164 -14.67 -17.48 -8.63
N ASP A 165 -14.09 -18.14 -9.62
CA ASP A 165 -14.75 -18.33 -10.91
C ASP A 165 -15.92 -19.33 -10.81
N ASP A 166 -16.64 -19.54 -11.91
CA ASP A 166 -17.78 -20.46 -11.99
C ASP A 166 -17.43 -21.92 -11.63
N ARG A 167 -16.14 -22.23 -11.44
CA ARG A 167 -15.62 -23.54 -11.03
C ARG A 167 -15.10 -23.54 -9.60
N ALA A 168 -15.45 -22.52 -8.81
CA ALA A 168 -14.98 -22.30 -7.45
C ALA A 168 -13.45 -22.22 -7.35
N MET A 169 -12.76 -21.82 -8.44
CA MET A 169 -11.32 -21.61 -8.43
C MET A 169 -11.00 -20.14 -8.16
N PRO A 170 -9.97 -19.85 -7.34
CA PRO A 170 -9.49 -18.50 -7.13
C PRO A 170 -9.23 -17.75 -8.45
N VAL A 171 -9.93 -16.64 -8.67
CA VAL A 171 -9.60 -15.66 -9.71
C VAL A 171 -8.32 -14.97 -9.30
N ARG A 172 -7.30 -15.10 -10.15
CA ARG A 172 -5.97 -14.55 -9.89
C ARG A 172 -5.90 -13.12 -10.40
N ASP A 173 -5.23 -12.26 -9.64
CA ASP A 173 -4.95 -10.91 -10.09
C ASP A 173 -3.92 -10.94 -11.22
N ASP A 174 -4.16 -10.20 -12.29
CA ASP A 174 -3.25 -10.09 -13.43
C ASP A 174 -2.22 -8.98 -13.18
N TRP A 175 -1.43 -9.15 -12.11
CA TRP A 175 -0.39 -8.20 -11.69
C TRP A 175 0.58 -7.88 -12.86
N ALA A 176 0.82 -8.86 -13.73
CA ALA A 176 1.64 -8.75 -14.94
C ALA A 176 1.13 -7.65 -15.90
N SER A 177 -0.18 -7.39 -15.94
CA SER A 177 -0.77 -6.31 -16.75
C SER A 177 -0.44 -4.90 -16.25
N GLY A 178 -0.18 -4.76 -14.95
CA GLY A 178 0.23 -3.51 -14.31
C GLY A 178 1.73 -3.38 -14.12
N TYR A 179 2.51 -4.44 -14.37
CA TYR A 179 3.94 -4.44 -14.09
C TYR A 179 4.70 -3.48 -15.03
N GLY A 180 5.43 -2.53 -14.44
CA GLY A 180 6.23 -1.53 -15.17
C GLY A 180 7.71 -1.53 -14.78
N GLY A 181 8.14 -2.53 -13.98
CA GLY A 181 9.48 -2.61 -13.44
C GLY A 181 10.55 -2.88 -14.51
N ALA A 182 11.76 -2.38 -14.25
CA ALA A 182 12.90 -2.53 -15.17
C ALA A 182 13.41 -3.99 -15.25
N ALA A 183 13.26 -4.77 -14.18
CA ALA A 183 13.68 -6.17 -14.14
C ALA A 183 12.74 -7.06 -14.98
N ALA A 184 13.28 -8.08 -15.64
CA ALA A 184 12.48 -9.14 -16.22
C ALA A 184 11.98 -10.08 -15.12
N VAL A 185 10.68 -10.38 -15.07
CA VAL A 185 10.11 -11.30 -14.06
C VAL A 185 9.73 -12.62 -14.71
N VAL A 186 10.29 -13.72 -14.22
CA VAL A 186 10.03 -15.08 -14.70
C VAL A 186 9.29 -15.85 -13.62
N GLN A 187 8.14 -16.44 -13.98
CA GLN A 187 7.25 -17.13 -13.05
C GLN A 187 6.71 -18.46 -13.60
N GLY A 188 6.08 -19.23 -12.71
CA GLY A 188 5.27 -20.41 -13.01
C GLY A 188 3.84 -20.27 -12.45
N HIS A 189 3.42 -21.22 -11.60
CA HIS A 189 2.21 -21.26 -10.78
C HIS A 189 0.88 -21.47 -11.51
N THR A 190 0.64 -20.78 -12.63
CA THR A 190 -0.59 -20.91 -13.41
C THR A 190 -0.25 -21.33 -14.84
N PRO A 191 -0.58 -22.58 -15.23
CA PRO A 191 -0.10 -23.13 -16.49
C PRO A 191 -0.75 -22.42 -17.68
N VAL A 192 0.07 -22.11 -18.69
CA VAL A 192 -0.34 -21.44 -19.93
C VAL A 192 -0.08 -22.35 -21.14
N ALA A 193 -0.97 -22.29 -22.15
CA ALA A 193 -0.78 -23.06 -23.38
C ALA A 193 0.38 -22.50 -24.23
N GLU A 194 0.53 -21.18 -24.26
CA GLU A 194 1.55 -20.46 -25.03
C GLU A 194 2.34 -19.53 -24.11
N VAL A 195 3.66 -19.52 -24.29
CA VAL A 195 4.59 -18.74 -23.47
C VAL A 195 4.94 -17.46 -24.21
N GLU A 196 4.55 -16.32 -23.64
CA GLU A 196 4.76 -15.00 -24.25
C GLU A 196 5.28 -14.00 -23.22
N TRP A 197 6.18 -13.12 -23.66
CA TRP A 197 6.58 -11.95 -22.89
C TRP A 197 5.46 -10.92 -22.87
N PHE A 198 5.15 -10.41 -21.69
CA PHE A 198 4.15 -9.36 -21.51
C PHE A 198 4.60 -8.41 -20.42
N ASN A 199 4.71 -7.11 -20.75
CA ASN A 199 5.22 -6.09 -19.83
C ASN A 199 6.56 -6.47 -19.16
N ASN A 200 7.48 -7.13 -19.87
CA ASN A 200 8.74 -7.63 -19.28
C ASN A 200 8.55 -8.73 -18.19
N THR A 201 7.39 -9.37 -18.16
CA THR A 201 7.10 -10.58 -17.36
C THR A 201 6.86 -11.77 -18.28
N ILE A 202 7.06 -12.99 -17.79
CA ILE A 202 6.83 -14.23 -18.54
C ILE A 202 6.45 -15.37 -17.60
N CYS A 203 5.40 -16.11 -17.95
CA CYS A 203 5.02 -17.37 -17.30
C CYS A 203 5.51 -18.54 -18.12
N ILE A 204 6.34 -19.40 -17.54
CA ILE A 204 6.95 -20.57 -18.19
C ILE A 204 6.42 -21.90 -17.66
N ASP A 205 5.41 -21.88 -16.79
CA ASP A 205 4.63 -23.08 -16.49
C ASP A 205 3.73 -23.41 -17.69
N THR A 206 4.05 -24.50 -18.37
CA THR A 206 3.33 -25.01 -19.53
C THR A 206 2.60 -26.31 -19.22
N GLY A 207 2.34 -26.61 -17.95
CA GLY A 207 1.49 -27.73 -17.55
C GLY A 207 2.09 -29.11 -17.84
N CYS A 208 3.40 -29.29 -17.63
CA CYS A 208 4.10 -30.57 -17.86
C CYS A 208 3.36 -31.76 -17.22
N VAL A 209 2.97 -31.61 -15.95
CA VAL A 209 2.29 -32.68 -15.20
C VAL A 209 0.89 -33.01 -15.73
N PHE A 210 0.30 -32.12 -16.52
CA PHE A 210 -0.98 -32.32 -17.20
C PHE A 210 -0.83 -32.90 -18.62
N GLY A 211 0.39 -33.21 -19.05
CA GLY A 211 0.67 -33.89 -20.31
C GLY A 211 1.02 -32.99 -21.49
N ASP A 212 1.35 -31.71 -21.26
CA ASP A 212 1.83 -30.80 -22.32
C ASP A 212 3.36 -30.81 -22.38
N ARG A 213 4.06 -29.83 -21.79
CA ARG A 213 5.52 -29.76 -21.87
C ARG A 213 6.15 -29.14 -20.62
N LEU A 214 7.41 -29.47 -20.36
CA LEU A 214 8.26 -28.74 -19.43
C LEU A 214 9.06 -27.70 -20.20
N THR A 215 9.00 -26.44 -19.78
CA THR A 215 9.63 -25.31 -20.48
C THR A 215 10.69 -24.64 -19.63
N ALA A 216 11.77 -24.21 -20.28
CA ALA A 216 12.84 -23.40 -19.74
C ALA A 216 13.01 -22.09 -20.51
N LEU A 217 13.46 -21.05 -19.82
CA LEU A 217 13.91 -19.79 -20.40
C LEU A 217 15.43 -19.64 -20.23
N ARG A 218 16.15 -19.45 -21.34
CA ARG A 218 17.57 -19.09 -21.34
C ARG A 218 17.72 -17.59 -21.13
N TRP A 219 18.47 -17.18 -20.12
CA TRP A 219 18.80 -15.78 -19.82
C TRP A 219 20.31 -15.54 -19.99
N PRO A 220 20.74 -14.43 -20.61
CA PRO A 220 19.96 -13.26 -21.05
C PRO A 220 19.34 -13.36 -22.45
N GLU A 221 19.47 -14.51 -23.13
CA GLU A 221 19.07 -14.69 -24.53
C GLU A 221 17.56 -14.56 -24.76
N ARG A 222 16.76 -14.77 -23.71
CA ARG A 222 15.29 -14.85 -23.73
C ARG A 222 14.75 -15.93 -24.67
N GLU A 223 15.50 -17.02 -24.83
CA GLU A 223 15.15 -18.17 -25.68
C GLU A 223 14.38 -19.21 -24.88
N LEU A 224 13.31 -19.76 -25.47
CA LEU A 224 12.53 -20.83 -24.85
C LEU A 224 12.99 -22.20 -25.34
N VAL A 225 13.20 -23.13 -24.41
CA VAL A 225 13.54 -24.53 -24.70
C VAL A 225 12.55 -25.40 -23.94
N SER A 226 11.96 -26.39 -24.61
CA SER A 226 10.97 -27.26 -23.96
C SER A 226 11.15 -28.72 -24.33
N VAL A 227 10.56 -29.62 -23.55
CA VAL A 227 10.42 -31.04 -23.86
C VAL A 227 8.97 -31.47 -23.60
N SER A 228 8.41 -32.28 -24.50
CA SER A 228 7.06 -32.80 -24.34
C SER A 228 6.98 -33.77 -23.16
N ALA A 229 5.87 -33.73 -22.43
CA ALA A 229 5.60 -34.67 -21.37
C ALA A 229 5.37 -36.09 -21.93
N GLY A 230 5.91 -37.10 -21.27
CA GLY A 230 5.73 -38.50 -21.62
C GLY A 230 4.37 -39.08 -21.19
N GLY A 231 3.62 -38.34 -20.36
CA GLY A 231 2.29 -38.72 -19.88
C GLY A 231 1.63 -37.61 -19.05
N ALA A 232 0.37 -37.83 -18.67
CA ALA A 232 -0.40 -36.93 -17.82
C ALA A 232 -0.65 -37.57 -16.44
N TRP A 233 -0.28 -36.87 -15.37
CA TRP A 233 -0.33 -37.36 -13.98
C TRP A 233 -1.35 -36.59 -13.13
N GLY A 234 -2.24 -35.84 -13.80
CA GLY A 234 -3.35 -35.12 -13.20
C GLY A 234 -4.24 -34.47 -14.26
N ARG A 235 -5.32 -33.82 -13.82
CA ARG A 235 -6.16 -32.97 -14.67
C ARG A 235 -6.12 -31.54 -14.14
N SER A 236 -5.98 -30.56 -15.03
CA SER A 236 -6.12 -29.17 -14.64
C SER A 236 -7.55 -28.89 -14.19
N ALA A 237 -7.72 -28.41 -12.95
CA ALA A 237 -9.02 -27.98 -12.42
C ALA A 237 -9.65 -26.84 -13.25
N ARG A 238 -8.82 -26.08 -13.99
CA ARG A 238 -9.22 -24.98 -14.87
C ARG A 238 -9.56 -25.43 -16.31
N GLY A 239 -9.61 -26.73 -16.60
CA GLY A 239 -10.01 -27.27 -17.92
C GLY A 239 -8.86 -27.23 -18.95
N PRO A 240 -9.14 -27.24 -20.27
CA PRO A 240 -8.10 -27.12 -21.30
C PRO A 240 -7.27 -25.87 -21.06
N LEU A 241 -5.93 -25.97 -21.20
CA LEU A 241 -5.04 -24.83 -21.00
C LEU A 241 -5.50 -23.67 -21.90
N PRO A 242 -5.91 -22.53 -21.33
CA PRO A 242 -6.41 -21.43 -22.14
C PRO A 242 -5.25 -20.89 -23.01
N PRO A 243 -5.48 -20.57 -24.29
CA PRO A 243 -4.60 -19.63 -24.96
C PRO A 243 -4.67 -18.32 -24.18
N ARG A 244 -3.53 -17.75 -23.78
CA ARG A 244 -3.50 -16.46 -23.07
C ARG A 244 -3.91 -15.33 -24.04
N ARG A 245 -5.20 -15.22 -24.36
CA ARG A 245 -5.77 -14.03 -25.03
C ARG A 245 -6.28 -13.06 -23.98
N LEU A 246 -5.35 -12.36 -23.35
CA LEU A 246 -5.71 -11.15 -22.60
C LEU A 246 -6.01 -10.06 -23.62
N ARG A 247 -7.26 -9.57 -23.63
CA ARG A 247 -7.68 -8.50 -24.54
C ARG A 247 -6.80 -7.28 -24.29
N ALA A 248 -6.04 -6.86 -25.30
CA ALA A 248 -5.52 -5.51 -25.33
C ALA A 248 -6.72 -4.55 -25.19
N ARG A 249 -6.77 -3.78 -24.10
CA ARG A 249 -7.63 -2.58 -24.10
C ARG A 249 -7.11 -1.65 -25.19
N PRO A 250 -8.00 -0.96 -25.93
CA PRO A 250 -7.57 0.19 -26.70
C PRO A 250 -6.78 1.09 -25.76
N VAL A 251 -5.59 1.51 -26.20
CA VAL A 251 -4.82 2.55 -25.53
C VAL A 251 -5.80 3.70 -25.30
N ALA A 252 -6.22 3.90 -24.06
CA ALA A 252 -6.91 5.12 -23.69
C ALA A 252 -5.96 6.24 -24.10
N SER A 253 -6.47 7.21 -24.86
CA SER A 253 -5.73 8.45 -25.15
C SER A 253 -4.96 8.86 -23.90
N PRO A 254 -3.67 9.23 -24.01
CA PRO A 254 -2.85 9.53 -22.84
C PRO A 254 -3.65 10.48 -21.94
N ALA A 255 -3.92 10.02 -20.71
CA ALA A 255 -4.61 10.85 -19.73
C ALA A 255 -3.88 12.20 -19.66
N PRO A 256 -4.60 13.32 -19.56
CA PRO A 256 -3.98 14.64 -19.52
C PRO A 256 -2.89 14.63 -18.44
N ARG A 257 -1.68 15.08 -18.79
CA ARG A 257 -0.59 15.20 -17.80
C ARG A 257 -1.05 16.20 -16.75
N LEU A 258 -1.21 15.74 -15.52
CA LEU A 258 -1.49 16.62 -14.39
C LEU A 258 -0.31 17.59 -14.19
N PRO A 259 -0.57 18.82 -13.74
CA PRO A 259 0.48 19.78 -13.43
C PRO A 259 1.35 19.25 -12.28
N PRO A 260 2.67 19.55 -12.27
CA PRO A 260 3.53 19.21 -11.14
C PRO A 260 3.03 19.80 -9.82
N ALA A 261 3.35 19.17 -8.69
CA ALA A 261 2.92 19.62 -7.35
C ALA A 261 3.21 21.10 -7.09
N ALA A 262 4.35 21.63 -7.54
CA ALA A 262 4.69 23.04 -7.40
C ALA A 262 3.69 23.99 -8.08
N GLU A 263 3.16 23.60 -9.25
CA GLU A 263 2.15 24.39 -9.97
C GLU A 263 0.76 24.26 -9.33
N ALA A 264 0.41 23.07 -8.81
CA ALA A 264 -0.81 22.87 -8.04
C ALA A 264 -0.80 23.73 -6.75
N ILE A 265 0.32 23.76 -6.03
CA ILE A 265 0.54 24.63 -4.86
C ILE A 265 0.42 26.11 -5.25
N ALA A 266 1.05 26.53 -6.35
CA ALA A 266 0.93 27.91 -6.83
C ALA A 266 -0.52 28.29 -7.15
N THR A 267 -1.29 27.36 -7.72
CA THR A 267 -2.72 27.53 -7.99
C THR A 267 -3.53 27.70 -6.71
N LEU A 268 -3.28 26.86 -5.69
CA LEU A 268 -3.90 26.97 -4.38
C LEU A 268 -3.54 28.29 -3.69
N ARG A 269 -2.29 28.76 -3.79
CA ARG A 269 -1.88 30.05 -3.21
C ARG A 269 -2.56 31.24 -3.88
N ARG A 270 -2.75 31.20 -5.21
CA ARG A 270 -3.57 32.20 -5.93
C ARG A 270 -5.02 32.19 -5.45
N LEU A 271 -5.60 30.99 -5.28
CA LEU A 271 -6.94 30.86 -4.72
C LEU A 271 -7.03 31.40 -3.29
N ALA A 272 -6.03 31.13 -2.44
CA ALA A 272 -5.96 31.64 -1.09
C ALA A 272 -5.97 33.17 -1.05
N ALA A 273 -5.20 33.82 -1.92
CA ALA A 273 -5.20 35.28 -2.04
C ALA A 273 -6.58 35.82 -2.43
N THR A 274 -7.26 35.20 -3.40
CA THR A 274 -8.62 35.57 -3.80
C THR A 274 -9.63 35.39 -2.66
N GLU A 275 -9.60 34.25 -1.96
CA GLU A 275 -10.51 33.99 -0.83
C GLU A 275 -10.24 34.92 0.36
N MET A 276 -8.97 35.20 0.66
CA MET A 276 -8.60 36.14 1.72
C MET A 276 -9.10 37.56 1.40
N ALA A 277 -8.97 38.02 0.16
CA ALA A 277 -9.50 39.32 -0.26
C ALA A 277 -11.03 39.36 -0.14
N ARG A 278 -11.72 38.30 -0.58
CA ARG A 278 -13.19 38.18 -0.45
C ARG A 278 -13.63 38.25 1.02
N LEU A 279 -12.95 37.54 1.90
CA LEU A 279 -13.31 37.42 3.33
C LEU A 279 -12.88 38.60 4.18
N SER A 280 -11.85 39.36 3.76
CA SER A 280 -11.45 40.60 4.46
C SER A 280 -12.54 41.68 4.49
N SER A 281 -13.54 41.59 3.61
CA SER A 281 -14.72 42.47 3.64
C SER A 281 -15.71 42.13 4.77
N VAL A 282 -15.61 40.94 5.36
CA VAL A 282 -16.56 40.38 6.33
C VAL A 282 -15.99 40.33 7.75
N VAL A 283 -14.67 40.30 7.89
CA VAL A 283 -13.98 40.26 9.20
C VAL A 283 -13.15 41.52 9.39
N PRO A 284 -13.35 42.28 10.49
CA PRO A 284 -12.57 43.49 10.76
C PRO A 284 -11.06 43.22 10.72
N GLY A 285 -10.31 44.09 10.03
CA GLY A 285 -8.90 43.92 9.66
C GLY A 285 -7.87 43.91 10.80
N ASN A 286 -8.28 43.72 12.06
CA ASN A 286 -7.34 43.56 13.16
C ASN A 286 -7.05 42.08 13.38
N ALA A 287 -5.78 41.69 13.25
CA ALA A 287 -5.32 40.37 13.63
C ALA A 287 -5.63 40.15 15.13
N VAL A 288 -6.58 39.26 15.42
CA VAL A 288 -6.82 38.80 16.78
C VAL A 288 -5.50 38.20 17.28
N ALA A 289 -5.05 38.59 18.48
CA ALA A 289 -3.89 37.98 19.11
C ALA A 289 -4.14 36.48 19.21
N ARG A 290 -3.28 35.69 18.56
CA ARG A 290 -3.35 34.23 18.57
C ARG A 290 -2.24 33.67 19.42
N ASP A 291 -2.50 32.51 20.01
CA ASP A 291 -1.46 31.67 20.58
C ASP A 291 -0.31 31.53 19.54
N PRO A 292 0.96 31.86 19.90
CA PRO A 292 2.08 31.86 18.97
C PRO A 292 2.35 30.51 18.30
N TRP A 293 1.83 29.42 18.88
CA TRP A 293 1.95 28.07 18.35
C TRP A 293 0.99 27.79 17.19
N VAL A 294 -0.08 28.58 17.03
CA VAL A 294 -1.06 28.40 15.95
C VAL A 294 -0.52 29.04 14.67
N ILE A 295 0.15 28.23 13.86
CA ILE A 295 0.72 28.61 12.56
C ILE A 295 -0.04 28.03 11.37
N HIS A 296 -0.98 27.12 11.65
CA HIS A 296 -1.81 26.43 10.68
C HIS A 296 -3.20 26.18 11.27
N LEU A 297 -4.22 26.06 10.41
CA LEU A 297 -5.50 25.47 10.79
C LEU A 297 -5.88 24.45 9.71
N PRO A 298 -6.30 23.23 10.10
CA PRO A 298 -6.66 22.21 9.16
C PRO A 298 -8.03 22.52 8.52
N PRO A 299 -8.22 22.20 7.23
CA PRO A 299 -9.47 22.48 6.54
C PRO A 299 -10.61 21.57 7.00
N THR A 300 -11.85 21.99 6.72
CA THR A 300 -12.97 21.07 6.74
C THR A 300 -12.88 20.03 5.62
N MET A 301 -13.65 18.95 5.73
CA MET A 301 -13.63 17.83 4.79
C MET A 301 -15.03 17.55 4.24
N SER A 302 -15.14 17.47 2.92
CA SER A 302 -16.38 17.10 2.24
C SER A 302 -16.57 15.58 2.20
N SER A 303 -17.81 15.15 1.98
CA SER A 303 -18.13 13.73 1.69
C SER A 303 -17.99 13.46 0.20
N CYS A 304 -17.86 12.17 -0.16
CA CYS A 304 -18.03 11.73 -1.54
C CYS A 304 -19.47 11.95 -2.03
N GLU A 305 -19.66 11.84 -3.34
CA GLU A 305 -20.96 11.75 -4.00
C GLU A 305 -21.81 10.67 -3.33
N PRO A 306 -23.12 10.90 -3.16
CA PRO A 306 -24.01 9.89 -2.59
C PRO A 306 -24.00 8.60 -3.41
N SER A 307 -23.91 7.46 -2.71
CA SER A 307 -23.88 6.14 -3.35
C SER A 307 -25.27 5.72 -3.80
N HIS A 308 -25.32 5.12 -5.00
CA HIS A 308 -26.44 4.30 -5.47
C HIS A 308 -26.14 2.79 -5.43
N HIS A 309 -24.96 2.41 -4.93
CA HIS A 309 -24.54 1.02 -4.72
C HIS A 309 -24.90 0.56 -3.30
N GLY A 310 -25.44 -0.66 -3.19
CA GLY A 310 -25.82 -1.26 -1.91
C GLY A 310 -26.93 -0.51 -1.17
N ASP A 311 -27.01 -0.69 0.15
CA ASP A 311 -27.98 -0.06 1.06
C ASP A 311 -27.44 1.20 1.78
N GLY A 312 -26.30 1.74 1.34
CA GLY A 312 -25.59 2.84 1.99
C GLY A 312 -25.72 4.22 1.32
N LEU A 313 -25.42 5.29 2.08
CA LEU A 313 -25.38 6.68 1.61
C LEU A 313 -24.00 7.07 1.05
N GLU A 314 -22.91 6.58 1.63
CA GLU A 314 -21.54 6.82 1.19
C GLU A 314 -20.88 5.48 0.80
N HIS A 315 -20.07 5.48 -0.26
CA HIS A 315 -19.35 4.28 -0.73
C HIS A 315 -18.02 4.68 -1.40
N PRO A 316 -16.92 3.91 -1.27
CA PRO A 316 -15.61 4.31 -1.79
C PRO A 316 -15.59 4.62 -3.29
N LEU A 317 -16.40 3.91 -4.08
CA LEU A 317 -16.57 4.17 -5.52
C LEU A 317 -16.94 5.62 -5.84
N GLY A 318 -17.72 6.30 -4.99
CA GLY A 318 -18.05 7.71 -5.18
C GLY A 318 -16.82 8.61 -5.11
N ALA A 319 -15.94 8.38 -4.11
CA ALA A 319 -14.69 9.11 -3.98
C ALA A 319 -13.70 8.78 -5.11
N PHE A 320 -13.62 7.51 -5.52
CA PHE A 320 -12.75 7.10 -6.63
C PHE A 320 -13.20 7.71 -7.95
N ALA A 321 -14.50 7.70 -8.24
CA ALA A 321 -15.05 8.34 -9.42
C ALA A 321 -14.78 9.85 -9.41
N HIS A 322 -14.87 10.52 -8.26
CA HIS A 322 -14.52 11.93 -8.12
C HIS A 322 -13.09 12.23 -8.55
N TYR A 323 -12.12 11.50 -8.02
CA TYR A 323 -10.71 11.73 -8.33
C TYR A 323 -10.35 11.29 -9.76
N ALA A 324 -10.91 10.18 -10.24
CA ALA A 324 -10.73 9.73 -11.62
C ALA A 324 -11.28 10.76 -12.63
N ALA A 325 -12.43 11.37 -12.35
CA ALA A 325 -13.00 12.43 -13.18
C ALA A 325 -12.12 13.70 -13.23
N ALA A 326 -11.34 13.97 -12.17
CA ALA A 326 -10.34 15.03 -12.15
C ALA A 326 -9.01 14.64 -12.83
N GLY A 327 -8.92 13.44 -13.42
CA GLY A 327 -7.75 12.94 -14.13
C GLY A 327 -6.70 12.24 -13.26
N LEU A 328 -6.97 12.03 -11.97
CA LEU A 328 -6.05 11.36 -11.06
C LEU A 328 -6.09 9.85 -11.28
N ARG A 329 -4.90 9.25 -11.27
CA ARG A 329 -4.73 7.80 -11.40
C ARG A 329 -4.55 7.10 -10.07
N GLN A 330 -4.02 7.78 -9.07
CA GLN A 330 -3.74 7.19 -7.76
C GLN A 330 -4.33 8.04 -6.64
N VAL A 331 -4.78 7.36 -5.60
CA VAL A 331 -5.28 7.95 -4.37
C VAL A 331 -4.71 7.21 -3.17
N VAL A 332 -4.70 7.85 -2.01
CA VAL A 332 -4.42 7.18 -0.73
C VAL A 332 -5.72 7.10 0.06
N CYS A 333 -6.10 5.89 0.47
CA CYS A 333 -7.16 5.66 1.44
C CYS A 333 -6.54 5.53 2.82
N GLU A 334 -6.93 6.39 3.75
CA GLU A 334 -6.50 6.37 5.15
C GLU A 334 -7.68 6.01 6.05
N GLU A 335 -7.41 5.27 7.13
CA GLU A 335 -8.39 5.01 8.17
C GLU A 335 -8.85 6.34 8.79
N LYS A 336 -10.17 6.54 8.88
CA LYS A 336 -10.74 7.72 9.51
C LYS A 336 -10.87 7.47 11.01
N GLN A 337 -9.86 7.93 11.74
CA GLN A 337 -9.86 7.93 13.21
C GLN A 337 -11.05 8.72 13.77
N THR A 338 -11.65 8.18 14.84
CA THR A 338 -12.67 8.87 15.63
C THR A 338 -11.98 9.62 16.77
N GLY A 339 -12.00 10.94 16.70
CA GLY A 339 -11.37 11.77 17.73
C GLY A 339 -11.53 13.26 17.46
N LEU A 340 -10.58 14.02 18.01
CA LEU A 340 -10.46 15.44 17.77
C LEU A 340 -9.23 15.72 16.91
N ARG A 341 -9.41 16.39 15.77
CA ARG A 341 -8.29 16.91 14.97
C ARG A 341 -7.31 17.73 15.82
N GLY A 342 -6.04 17.35 15.84
CA GLY A 342 -4.98 17.99 16.61
C GLY A 342 -3.74 18.30 15.76
N VAL A 343 -3.35 19.57 15.72
CA VAL A 343 -2.11 20.04 15.10
C VAL A 343 -1.06 20.21 16.18
N ALA A 344 0.06 19.50 16.06
CA ALA A 344 1.15 19.54 17.01
C ALA A 344 2.35 20.29 16.44
N VAL A 345 2.77 21.37 17.11
CA VAL A 345 4.01 22.06 16.81
C VAL A 345 5.01 21.74 17.90
N VAL A 346 6.16 21.17 17.53
CA VAL A 346 7.16 20.66 18.47
C VAL A 346 8.52 21.19 18.09
N CYS A 347 9.19 21.81 19.06
CA CYS A 347 10.58 22.24 19.00
C CYS A 347 11.48 21.23 19.69
N ARG A 348 12.76 21.23 19.32
CA ARG A 348 13.80 20.43 19.97
C ARG A 348 13.98 20.84 21.43
N ASP A 349 13.88 22.13 21.71
CA ASP A 349 14.04 22.73 23.03
C ASP A 349 13.31 24.08 23.15
N ALA A 350 13.26 24.61 24.38
CA ALA A 350 12.62 25.89 24.68
C ALA A 350 13.39 27.10 24.07
N ALA A 351 14.69 26.97 23.79
CA ALA A 351 15.46 28.03 23.15
C ALA A 351 15.02 28.22 21.69
N THR A 352 14.77 27.12 20.99
CA THR A 352 14.17 27.11 19.65
C THR A 352 12.76 27.72 19.67
N ALA A 353 11.94 27.38 20.67
CA ALA A 353 10.61 27.97 20.84
C ALA A 353 10.67 29.49 21.02
N ALA A 354 11.58 29.99 21.85
CA ALA A 354 11.80 31.41 22.06
C ALA A 354 12.27 32.12 20.77
N GLY A 355 13.27 31.56 20.08
CA GLY A 355 13.83 32.17 18.88
C GLY A 355 12.91 32.14 17.66
N ARG A 356 12.24 31.01 17.41
CA ARG A 356 11.44 30.80 16.20
C ARG A 356 9.98 31.18 16.36
N PHE A 357 9.42 30.96 17.55
CA PHE A 357 8.01 31.17 17.84
C PHE A 357 7.74 32.38 18.75
N GLY A 358 8.76 32.94 19.42
CA GLY A 358 8.57 34.03 20.37
C GLY A 358 7.94 33.57 21.69
N VAL A 359 8.06 32.28 22.01
CA VAL A 359 7.46 31.67 23.20
C VAL A 359 8.51 31.59 24.31
N THR A 360 8.26 32.28 25.44
CA THR A 360 9.24 32.44 26.53
C THR A 360 8.78 31.83 27.87
N ASP A 361 7.71 31.03 27.86
CA ASP A 361 7.15 30.38 29.05
C ASP A 361 7.85 29.06 29.43
N GLY A 362 8.93 28.72 28.71
CA GLY A 362 9.70 27.49 28.90
C GLY A 362 9.13 26.27 28.19
N THR A 363 7.99 26.39 27.49
CA THR A 363 7.44 25.29 26.69
C THR A 363 8.23 25.09 25.39
N ALA A 364 8.31 23.84 24.93
CA ALA A 364 8.97 23.45 23.68
C ALA A 364 7.97 22.96 22.62
N GLY A 365 6.66 23.15 22.83
CA GLY A 365 5.65 22.73 21.86
C GLY A 365 4.23 22.86 22.37
N ALA A 366 3.29 22.51 21.49
CA ALA A 366 1.87 22.79 21.66
C ALA A 366 1.00 21.89 20.79
N ILE A 367 -0.22 21.59 21.24
CA ILE A 367 -1.22 20.86 20.45
C ILE A 367 -2.55 21.63 20.45
N HIS A 368 -2.94 22.12 19.28
CA HIS A 368 -4.18 22.88 19.12
C HIS A 368 -5.19 22.16 18.23
N SER A 369 -6.48 22.39 18.47
CA SER A 369 -7.57 21.82 17.68
C SER A 369 -7.72 22.51 16.32
N ARG A 370 -8.70 22.03 15.52
CA ARG A 370 -9.12 22.67 14.26
C ARG A 370 -9.55 24.13 14.37
N THR A 371 -9.86 24.62 15.57
CA THR A 371 -10.23 26.02 15.83
C THR A 371 -9.09 26.85 16.41
N GLY A 372 -7.93 26.24 16.66
CA GLY A 372 -6.74 26.92 17.19
C GLY A 372 -6.72 27.06 18.70
N HIS A 373 -7.57 26.33 19.43
CA HIS A 373 -7.56 26.29 20.89
C HIS A 373 -6.80 25.08 21.41
N ARG A 374 -6.14 25.21 22.56
CA ARG A 374 -5.57 24.11 23.33
C ARG A 374 -6.67 23.09 23.66
N CYS A 375 -6.37 21.82 23.44
CA CYS A 375 -7.38 20.76 23.47
C CYS A 375 -7.08 19.64 24.47
N LEU A 376 -5.98 19.76 25.21
CA LEU A 376 -5.54 18.81 26.23
C LEU A 376 -5.27 19.54 27.55
N PRO A 377 -5.40 18.85 28.70
CA PRO A 377 -4.85 19.34 29.96
C PRO A 377 -3.35 19.61 29.81
N ALA A 378 -2.84 20.65 30.49
CA ALA A 378 -1.43 21.07 30.35
C ALA A 378 -0.42 19.96 30.65
N THR A 379 -0.71 19.08 31.60
CA THR A 379 0.14 17.92 31.94
C THR A 379 0.22 16.92 30.80
N ASP A 380 -0.93 16.61 30.18
CA ASP A 380 -1.03 15.61 29.11
C ASP A 380 -0.44 16.15 27.81
N GLU A 381 -0.67 17.45 27.53
CA GLU A 381 -0.06 18.14 26.40
C GLU A 381 1.47 18.13 26.51
N ALA A 382 2.02 18.52 27.67
CA ALA A 382 3.45 18.52 27.90
C ALA A 382 4.07 17.13 27.76
N ALA A 383 3.38 16.09 28.26
CA ALA A 383 3.83 14.70 28.13
C ALA A 383 3.85 14.24 26.66
N LEU A 384 2.80 14.54 25.88
CA LEU A 384 2.75 14.21 24.46
C LEU A 384 3.81 14.99 23.66
N VAL A 385 3.95 16.30 23.86
CA VAL A 385 4.98 17.12 23.20
C VAL A 385 6.38 16.57 23.47
N THR A 386 6.67 16.22 24.73
CA THR A 386 7.95 15.61 25.12
C THR A 386 8.17 14.28 24.41
N THR A 387 7.14 13.45 24.34
CA THR A 387 7.18 12.15 23.66
C THR A 387 7.46 12.31 22.16
N ILE A 388 6.80 13.27 21.51
CA ILE A 388 7.01 13.57 20.08
C ILE A 388 8.44 14.04 19.84
N ALA A 389 8.95 14.95 20.68
CA ALA A 389 10.31 15.47 20.54
C ALA A 389 11.37 14.35 20.69
N ALA A 390 11.20 13.49 21.70
CA ALA A 390 12.07 12.35 21.94
C ALA A 390 12.02 11.33 20.80
N ALA A 391 10.83 10.97 20.33
CA ALA A 391 10.65 10.04 19.21
C ALA A 391 11.23 10.61 17.90
N THR A 392 11.07 11.92 17.66
CA THR A 392 11.68 12.62 16.51
C THR A 392 13.20 12.57 16.56
N ALA A 393 13.78 12.74 17.76
CA ALA A 393 15.23 12.62 17.97
C ALA A 393 15.71 11.19 17.72
N ALA A 394 15.03 10.19 18.28
CA ALA A 394 15.35 8.77 18.11
C ALA A 394 15.22 8.32 16.64
N ALA A 395 14.26 8.87 15.89
CA ALA A 395 14.12 8.61 14.45
C ALA A 395 15.18 9.33 13.58
N GLY A 396 16.02 10.18 14.17
CA GLY A 396 17.06 10.96 13.50
C GLY A 396 16.54 12.12 12.64
N LEU A 397 15.27 12.51 12.80
CA LEU A 397 14.61 13.43 11.88
C LEU A 397 15.12 14.87 11.98
N TRP A 398 15.43 15.33 13.19
CA TRP A 398 16.03 16.65 13.43
C TRP A 398 17.24 16.91 12.52
N LYS A 399 18.14 15.92 12.44
CA LYS A 399 19.34 16.00 11.62
C LYS A 399 19.03 15.78 10.14
N SER A 400 18.21 14.78 9.80
CA SER A 400 17.94 14.45 8.39
C SER A 400 17.14 15.52 7.65
N LEU A 401 16.33 16.29 8.38
CA LEU A 401 15.53 17.39 7.85
C LEU A 401 16.17 18.76 8.08
N ASP A 402 17.35 18.81 8.71
CA ASP A 402 18.07 20.03 9.08
C ASP A 402 17.15 21.07 9.76
N THR A 403 16.53 20.65 10.87
CA THR A 403 15.52 21.47 11.55
C THR A 403 15.55 21.27 13.06
N ASP A 404 15.14 22.32 13.76
CA ASP A 404 14.97 22.34 15.22
C ASP A 404 13.49 22.36 15.63
N TRP A 405 12.55 22.42 14.67
CA TRP A 405 11.12 22.33 14.92
C TRP A 405 10.37 21.61 13.80
N LEU A 406 9.20 21.05 14.12
CA LEU A 406 8.30 20.37 13.18
C LEU A 406 6.84 20.71 13.49
N CYS A 407 6.02 20.76 12.44
CA CYS A 407 4.57 20.89 12.53
C CYS A 407 3.90 19.62 11.98
N PHE A 408 3.07 18.99 12.79
CA PHE A 408 2.38 17.74 12.48
C PHE A 408 0.87 17.95 12.49
N ASP A 409 0.16 17.13 11.71
CA ASP A 409 -1.30 17.04 11.74
C ASP A 409 -1.71 15.59 12.02
N GLY A 410 -2.65 15.44 12.95
CA GLY A 410 -3.09 14.14 13.45
C GLY A 410 -4.48 14.19 14.07
N GLU A 411 -4.95 13.04 14.53
CA GLU A 411 -6.17 12.90 15.31
C GLU A 411 -5.81 12.56 16.76
N LEU A 412 -6.34 13.32 17.71
CA LEU A 412 -6.30 12.99 19.13
C LEU A 412 -7.39 11.99 19.45
N VAL A 413 -6.99 10.81 19.92
CA VAL A 413 -7.88 9.69 20.24
C VAL A 413 -7.71 9.27 21.71
N GLY A 414 -8.69 8.55 22.25
CA GLY A 414 -8.70 8.14 23.66
C GLY A 414 -9.23 9.21 24.63
N MET A 415 -9.69 10.34 24.10
CA MET A 415 -10.43 11.37 24.82
C MET A 415 -11.92 11.04 24.65
N ALA A 416 -12.53 10.28 25.56
CA ALA A 416 -13.93 9.86 25.40
C ALA A 416 -14.87 11.06 25.16
N ASP A 417 -15.88 10.85 24.31
CA ASP A 417 -16.95 11.81 24.00
C ASP A 417 -17.61 12.32 25.28
N GLY A 418 -17.19 13.50 25.75
CA GLY A 418 -17.90 14.32 26.75
C GLY A 418 -18.13 13.73 28.15
N ALA A 419 -17.74 12.48 28.45
CA ALA A 419 -18.05 11.84 29.72
C ALA A 419 -16.79 11.29 30.40
N ALA A 420 -16.47 11.89 31.55
CA ALA A 420 -15.80 11.45 32.79
C ALA A 420 -14.90 10.17 32.89
N ASP A 421 -14.79 9.30 31.90
CA ASP A 421 -13.90 8.12 31.94
C ASP A 421 -12.50 8.47 31.42
N ARG A 422 -11.58 8.70 32.36
CA ARG A 422 -10.17 9.04 32.15
C ARG A 422 -9.25 7.80 32.17
N SER A 423 -9.78 6.60 31.95
CA SER A 423 -9.00 5.37 32.07
C SER A 423 -7.90 5.20 31.00
N THR A 424 -7.95 5.96 29.90
CA THR A 424 -6.98 5.85 28.80
C THR A 424 -6.29 7.20 28.54
N PRO A 425 -4.94 7.28 28.55
CA PRO A 425 -4.22 8.51 28.25
C PRO A 425 -4.41 8.93 26.78
N PRO A 426 -4.39 10.25 26.47
CA PRO A 426 -4.53 10.74 25.11
C PRO A 426 -3.42 10.21 24.20
N ARG A 427 -3.80 9.91 22.96
CA ARG A 427 -2.88 9.47 21.91
C ARG A 427 -3.01 10.38 20.70
N LEU A 428 -1.90 10.66 20.01
CA LEU A 428 -1.90 11.39 18.76
C LEU A 428 -1.61 10.44 17.59
N VAL A 429 -2.58 10.28 16.69
CA VAL A 429 -2.46 9.46 15.48
C VAL A 429 -2.18 10.37 14.29
N PHE A 430 -0.95 10.38 13.81
CA PHE A 430 -0.51 11.26 12.73
C PHE A 430 -1.00 10.80 11.36
N PHE A 431 -1.19 11.78 10.46
CA PHE A 431 -1.31 11.52 9.02
C PHE A 431 -0.57 12.55 8.16
N HIS A 432 -0.15 13.72 8.69
CA HIS A 432 0.73 14.64 7.95
C HIS A 432 1.90 15.16 8.79
N LEU A 433 3.07 15.24 8.15
CA LEU A 433 4.15 16.14 8.54
C LEU A 433 4.07 17.37 7.62
N LEU A 434 3.72 18.54 8.16
CA LEU A 434 3.34 19.72 7.37
C LEU A 434 4.52 20.65 7.06
N ALA A 435 5.37 20.94 8.06
CA ALA A 435 6.44 21.93 7.91
C ALA A 435 7.63 21.68 8.85
N ALA A 436 8.77 22.23 8.43
CA ALA A 436 10.04 22.30 9.14
C ALA A 436 10.70 23.67 8.88
N GLU A 437 11.89 23.91 9.44
CA GLU A 437 12.64 25.13 9.13
C GLU A 437 12.91 25.25 7.62
N GLY A 438 12.68 26.44 7.08
CA GLY A 438 12.89 26.76 5.65
C GLY A 438 12.02 26.01 4.63
N ARG A 439 11.17 25.04 5.01
CA ARG A 439 10.32 24.32 4.05
C ARG A 439 8.97 23.82 4.58
N THR A 440 8.00 23.76 3.68
CA THR A 440 6.79 22.93 3.81
C THR A 440 7.03 21.57 3.14
N PHE A 441 6.12 20.62 3.35
CA PHE A 441 6.15 19.30 2.70
C PHE A 441 4.93 19.05 1.80
N PHE A 442 4.26 20.11 1.34
CA PHE A 442 3.11 20.00 0.43
C PHE A 442 3.49 19.51 -0.98
N ASP A 443 4.79 19.47 -1.28
CA ASP A 443 5.38 18.91 -2.50
C ASP A 443 5.56 17.39 -2.42
N ARG A 444 5.33 16.78 -1.25
CA ARG A 444 5.47 15.34 -1.03
C ARG A 444 4.14 14.63 -1.21
N GLU A 445 4.20 13.37 -1.61
CA GLU A 445 3.03 12.50 -1.70
C GLU A 445 2.55 12.08 -0.30
N HIS A 446 1.24 11.80 -0.16
CA HIS A 446 0.67 11.33 1.10
C HIS A 446 1.36 10.07 1.64
N ALA A 447 1.78 9.14 0.77
CA ALA A 447 2.56 7.97 1.16
C ALA A 447 3.88 8.34 1.88
N TRP A 448 4.61 9.34 1.37
CA TRP A 448 5.84 9.83 2.00
C TRP A 448 5.60 10.38 3.41
N HIS A 449 4.49 11.11 3.63
CA HIS A 449 4.16 11.61 4.96
C HIS A 449 3.96 10.43 5.93
N LEU A 450 3.17 9.44 5.52
CA LEU A 450 2.81 8.31 6.37
C LEU A 450 4.03 7.43 6.68
N ASP A 451 4.92 7.19 5.72
CA ASP A 451 6.18 6.46 5.94
C ASP A 451 7.16 7.22 6.83
N THR A 452 7.25 8.53 6.67
CA THR A 452 8.07 9.39 7.55
C THR A 452 7.54 9.35 8.98
N LEU A 453 6.22 9.44 9.15
CA LEU A 453 5.56 9.37 10.46
C LEU A 453 5.69 7.99 11.11
N ARG A 454 5.64 6.90 10.32
CA ARG A 454 5.92 5.54 10.80
C ARG A 454 7.26 5.44 11.51
N ARG A 455 8.31 6.08 10.97
CA ARG A 455 9.64 6.10 11.60
C ARG A 455 9.61 6.74 13.00
N ILE A 456 8.87 7.83 13.18
CA ILE A 456 8.68 8.47 14.49
C ILE A 456 7.94 7.52 15.44
N THR A 457 6.82 6.97 14.99
CA THR A 457 5.98 6.10 15.82
C THR A 457 6.64 4.75 16.12
N ALA A 458 7.62 4.31 15.33
CA ALA A 458 8.41 3.11 15.61
C ALA A 458 9.56 3.39 16.59
N ALA A 459 9.99 4.64 16.69
CA ALA A 459 11.11 5.06 17.54
C ALA A 459 10.69 5.55 18.95
N GLN A 460 9.40 5.73 19.22
CA GLN A 460 8.92 6.03 20.58
C GLN A 460 9.24 4.87 21.55
N ALA A 461 9.63 5.22 22.78
CA ALA A 461 9.95 4.23 23.81
C ALA A 461 8.73 3.40 24.23
N ASP A 462 7.59 4.06 24.45
CA ASP A 462 6.32 3.42 24.72
C ASP A 462 5.52 3.29 23.42
N ARG A 463 5.09 2.09 23.03
CA ARG A 463 4.40 1.84 21.73
C ARG A 463 2.98 2.44 21.61
N ARG A 464 2.52 3.23 22.59
CA ARG A 464 1.12 3.66 22.71
C ARG A 464 0.86 5.15 22.41
N PRO A 465 1.56 6.14 23.00
CA PRO A 465 1.18 7.56 22.90
C PRO A 465 1.11 8.11 21.48
N LEU A 466 1.92 7.59 20.55
CA LEU A 466 1.92 8.01 19.15
C LEU A 466 1.42 6.87 18.25
N GLY A 467 0.65 7.23 17.23
CA GLY A 467 0.24 6.33 16.16
C GLY A 467 0.37 7.00 14.80
N VAL A 468 0.21 6.20 13.75
CA VAL A 468 0.10 6.68 12.37
C VAL A 468 -1.08 5.96 11.74
N THR A 469 -1.88 6.67 10.96
CA THR A 469 -3.11 6.10 10.40
C THR A 469 -2.78 4.92 9.48
N LEU A 470 -3.60 3.86 9.55
CA LEU A 470 -3.56 2.78 8.59
C LEU A 470 -3.95 3.31 7.22
N HIS A 471 -3.28 2.85 6.17
CA HIS A 471 -3.54 3.36 4.83
C HIS A 471 -3.23 2.34 3.75
N ARG A 472 -3.71 2.66 2.55
CA ARG A 472 -3.34 1.99 1.31
C ARG A 472 -3.36 2.97 0.13
N VAL A 473 -2.36 2.84 -0.74
CA VAL A 473 -2.34 3.47 -2.06
C VAL A 473 -3.20 2.66 -3.02
N VAL A 474 -4.02 3.33 -3.81
CA VAL A 474 -4.98 2.71 -4.73
C VAL A 474 -4.77 3.29 -6.12
N ASP A 475 -4.38 2.46 -7.09
CA ASP A 475 -4.42 2.84 -8.51
C ASP A 475 -5.87 2.70 -9.03
N LEU A 476 -6.52 3.84 -9.28
CA LEU A 476 -7.88 3.94 -9.81
C LEU A 476 -8.01 3.34 -11.22
N THR A 477 -6.90 3.16 -11.94
CA THR A 477 -6.88 2.50 -13.25
C THR A 477 -6.81 0.98 -13.15
N ARG A 478 -6.52 0.43 -11.96
CA ARG A 478 -6.52 -1.00 -11.64
C ARG A 478 -7.80 -1.36 -10.87
N PRO A 479 -8.75 -2.09 -11.48
CA PRO A 479 -9.97 -2.53 -10.79
C PRO A 479 -9.69 -3.35 -9.51
N ILE A 480 -8.58 -4.07 -9.46
CA ILE A 480 -8.17 -4.84 -8.27
C ILE A 480 -7.82 -3.96 -7.08
N ASP A 481 -7.04 -2.90 -7.29
CA ASP A 481 -6.70 -1.95 -6.22
C ASP A 481 -7.97 -1.31 -5.66
N VAL A 482 -8.91 -0.96 -6.55
CA VAL A 482 -10.24 -0.44 -6.19
C VAL A 482 -11.07 -1.45 -5.39
N ALA A 483 -11.11 -2.72 -5.82
CA ALA A 483 -11.83 -3.78 -5.11
C ALA A 483 -11.24 -4.06 -3.73
N ALA A 484 -9.91 -4.17 -3.64
CA ALA A 484 -9.20 -4.28 -2.37
C ALA A 484 -9.50 -3.06 -1.48
N ALA A 485 -9.51 -1.85 -2.07
CA ALA A 485 -9.88 -0.60 -1.40
C ALA A 485 -11.21 -0.72 -0.66
N ILE A 486 -12.22 -1.21 -1.37
CA ILE A 486 -13.58 -1.42 -0.89
C ILE A 486 -13.62 -2.53 0.18
N ALA A 487 -12.96 -3.66 -0.04
CA ALA A 487 -12.96 -4.79 0.91
C ALA A 487 -12.38 -4.41 2.28
N TRP A 488 -11.26 -3.68 2.29
CA TRP A 488 -10.69 -3.15 3.54
C TRP A 488 -11.59 -2.10 4.20
N TRP A 489 -12.26 -1.25 3.43
CA TRP A 489 -13.22 -0.29 3.99
C TRP A 489 -14.37 -1.03 4.68
N HIS A 490 -14.89 -2.11 4.09
CA HIS A 490 -15.86 -2.99 4.73
C HIS A 490 -15.30 -3.61 6.02
N ALA A 491 -14.08 -4.13 5.98
CA ALA A 491 -13.43 -4.72 7.16
C ALA A 491 -13.25 -3.69 8.29
N LEU A 492 -12.78 -2.48 7.99
CA LEU A 492 -12.68 -1.38 8.96
C LEU A 492 -14.04 -1.01 9.54
N ALA A 493 -15.05 -0.81 8.67
CA ALA A 493 -16.40 -0.47 9.10
C ALA A 493 -17.00 -1.53 10.04
N ALA A 494 -16.71 -2.81 9.82
CA ALA A 494 -17.16 -3.91 10.67
C ALA A 494 -16.52 -3.90 12.08
N THR A 495 -15.35 -3.28 12.23
CA THR A 495 -14.67 -3.12 13.54
C THR A 495 -15.15 -1.91 14.34
N GLY A 496 -16.09 -1.12 13.81
CA GLY A 496 -16.64 0.07 14.46
C GLY A 496 -15.87 1.37 14.19
N VAL A 497 -14.86 1.34 13.32
CA VAL A 497 -14.19 2.53 12.79
C VAL A 497 -15.17 3.36 11.97
N GLU A 498 -15.05 4.70 12.00
CA GLU A 498 -15.95 5.60 11.29
C GLU A 498 -15.98 5.37 9.77
N GLY A 499 -14.83 5.04 9.18
CA GLY A 499 -14.69 4.74 7.76
C GLY A 499 -13.28 5.08 7.25
N ILE A 500 -13.20 5.62 6.04
CA ILE A 500 -11.93 6.06 5.43
C ILE A 500 -11.98 7.51 4.98
N VAL A 501 -10.79 8.09 4.80
CA VAL A 501 -10.56 9.33 4.09
C VAL A 501 -9.78 9.00 2.81
N VAL A 502 -10.33 9.38 1.66
CA VAL A 502 -9.68 9.20 0.35
C VAL A 502 -9.07 10.53 -0.07
N LYS A 503 -7.77 10.54 -0.35
CA LYS A 503 -6.98 11.71 -0.77
C LYS A 503 -6.32 11.44 -2.12
N PRO A 504 -6.00 12.46 -2.94
CA PRO A 504 -5.05 12.30 -4.05
C PRO A 504 -3.73 11.62 -3.60
N ILE A 505 -2.90 11.11 -4.52
CA ILE A 505 -1.56 10.64 -4.10
C ILE A 505 -0.65 11.83 -3.76
N GLU A 506 -0.70 12.89 -4.56
CA GLU A 506 -0.04 14.16 -4.31
C GLU A 506 -0.76 14.92 -3.18
N PHE A 507 -0.04 15.59 -2.27
CA PHE A 507 -0.68 16.37 -1.21
C PHE A 507 -1.56 17.51 -1.76
N ALA A 508 -1.09 18.16 -2.82
CA ALA A 508 -1.82 19.19 -3.56
C ALA A 508 -1.94 18.78 -5.03
N ALA A 509 -3.18 18.56 -5.48
CA ALA A 509 -3.48 18.19 -6.86
C ALA A 509 -4.37 19.25 -7.54
N ALA A 510 -4.16 19.45 -8.84
CA ALA A 510 -5.03 20.25 -9.69
C ALA A 510 -5.39 19.41 -10.93
N GLY A 511 -6.69 19.32 -11.21
CA GLY A 511 -7.22 18.65 -12.39
C GLY A 511 -7.43 19.64 -13.52
N THR A 512 -8.16 19.22 -14.55
CA THR A 512 -8.50 20.05 -15.72
C THR A 512 -9.27 21.33 -15.36
N ASP A 513 -10.11 21.26 -14.33
CA ASP A 513 -11.01 22.35 -13.92
C ASP A 513 -10.52 23.12 -12.68
N GLY A 514 -9.24 22.93 -12.30
CA GLY A 514 -8.60 23.63 -11.19
C GLY A 514 -8.32 22.73 -9.98
N PRO A 515 -8.22 23.31 -8.76
CA PRO A 515 -7.87 22.56 -7.55
C PRO A 515 -8.82 21.40 -7.27
N VAL A 516 -8.25 20.24 -6.94
CA VAL A 516 -9.00 19.04 -6.56
C VAL A 516 -9.26 19.05 -5.06
N GLN A 517 -10.32 18.36 -4.60
CA GLN A 517 -10.57 18.18 -3.17
C GLN A 517 -9.34 17.56 -2.49
N PRO A 518 -8.86 18.11 -1.37
CA PRO A 518 -7.69 17.55 -0.68
C PRO A 518 -7.99 16.22 0.02
N ALA A 519 -9.26 15.98 0.35
CA ALA A 519 -9.72 14.79 1.03
C ALA A 519 -11.24 14.65 0.91
N LEU A 520 -11.71 13.42 0.74
CA LEU A 520 -13.12 13.03 0.80
C LEU A 520 -13.31 11.97 1.87
N LYS A 521 -14.24 12.18 2.80
CA LYS A 521 -14.62 11.13 3.76
C LYS A 521 -15.64 10.19 3.15
N VAL A 522 -15.47 8.90 3.47
CA VAL A 522 -16.37 7.81 3.10
C VAL A 522 -16.62 6.97 4.35
N ARG A 523 -17.78 7.18 4.96
CA ARG A 523 -18.13 6.62 6.28
C ARG A 523 -18.90 5.32 6.13
N GLY A 524 -18.68 4.40 7.06
CA GLY A 524 -19.39 3.13 7.13
C GLY A 524 -20.89 3.34 7.35
N ALA A 525 -21.72 2.49 6.76
CA ALA A 525 -23.17 2.63 6.84
C ALA A 525 -23.69 2.55 8.28
N ASP A 526 -23.07 1.74 9.15
CA ASP A 526 -23.50 1.66 10.56
C ASP A 526 -23.08 2.89 11.35
N TRP A 527 -21.92 3.47 11.03
CA TRP A 527 -21.49 4.74 11.62
C TRP A 527 -22.46 5.88 11.28
N LEU A 528 -22.93 5.93 10.03
CA LEU A 528 -23.85 6.96 9.57
C LEU A 528 -25.19 7.00 10.34
N ARG A 529 -25.59 5.90 11.01
CA ARG A 529 -26.75 5.90 11.92
C ARG A 529 -26.57 6.86 13.10
N ARG A 530 -25.33 7.06 13.57
CA ARG A 530 -25.01 8.03 14.64
C ARG A 530 -25.14 9.48 14.19
N VAL A 531 -25.06 9.72 12.88
CA VAL A 531 -25.09 11.06 12.28
C VAL A 531 -26.50 11.42 11.82
N TYR A 532 -27.20 10.49 11.16
CA TYR A 532 -28.48 10.74 10.50
C TYR A 532 -29.68 10.05 11.16
N GLY A 533 -29.47 9.31 12.26
CA GLY A 533 -30.52 8.52 12.93
C GLY A 533 -30.60 7.08 12.45
N ASN A 534 -31.23 6.21 13.24
CA ASN A 534 -31.33 4.78 12.95
C ASN A 534 -32.14 4.45 11.69
N ASP A 535 -33.08 5.32 11.34
CA ASP A 535 -34.00 5.21 10.21
C ASP A 535 -33.48 5.89 8.94
N TYR A 536 -32.23 6.40 8.91
CA TYR A 536 -31.69 7.11 7.75
C TYR A 536 -31.66 6.27 6.46
N ARG A 537 -31.68 4.93 6.57
CA ARG A 537 -31.76 3.99 5.43
C ARG A 537 -33.19 3.75 4.92
N ALA A 538 -34.22 4.29 5.59
CA ALA A 538 -35.58 4.26 5.07
C ALA A 538 -35.61 4.94 3.68
N PRO A 539 -36.33 4.40 2.68
CA PRO A 539 -36.25 4.89 1.30
C PRO A 539 -36.42 6.41 1.15
N THR A 540 -37.40 6.99 1.87
CA THR A 540 -37.68 8.44 1.85
C THR A 540 -36.55 9.28 2.45
N SER A 541 -36.01 8.85 3.60
CA SER A 541 -34.87 9.50 4.26
C SER A 541 -33.62 9.42 3.40
N LEU A 542 -33.34 8.25 2.82
CA LEU A 542 -32.15 8.03 1.99
C LEU A 542 -32.20 8.84 0.68
N GLU A 543 -33.37 8.93 0.04
CA GLU A 543 -33.57 9.76 -1.14
C GLU A 543 -33.37 11.26 -0.83
N SER A 544 -33.93 11.74 0.29
CA SER A 544 -33.73 13.12 0.75
C SER A 544 -32.25 13.42 1.02
N LEU A 545 -31.53 12.49 1.66
CA LEU A 545 -30.10 12.63 1.94
C LEU A 545 -29.26 12.63 0.66
N ARG A 546 -29.61 11.80 -0.34
CA ARG A 546 -28.95 11.77 -1.66
C ARG A 546 -29.16 13.06 -2.46
N ALA A 547 -30.26 13.77 -2.25
CA ALA A 547 -30.54 15.04 -2.92
C ALA A 547 -29.77 16.25 -2.33
N ARG A 548 -29.08 16.09 -1.19
CA ARG A 548 -28.34 17.19 -0.54
C ARG A 548 -27.12 17.60 -1.39
N SER A 549 -27.03 18.91 -1.68
CA SER A 549 -25.90 19.47 -2.43
C SER A 549 -24.60 19.48 -1.61
N LEU A 550 -23.50 19.06 -2.24
CA LEU A 550 -22.15 19.12 -1.68
C LEU A 550 -21.39 20.40 -2.06
N THR A 551 -21.95 21.26 -2.90
CA THR A 551 -21.25 22.40 -3.52
C THR A 551 -20.62 23.35 -2.50
N THR A 552 -21.39 23.85 -1.55
CA THR A 552 -20.91 24.79 -0.52
C THR A 552 -19.84 24.17 0.37
N LYS A 553 -19.99 22.89 0.71
CA LYS A 553 -19.04 22.16 1.56
C LYS A 553 -17.71 21.93 0.85
N ARG A 554 -17.77 21.58 -0.44
CA ARG A 554 -16.61 21.39 -1.32
C ARG A 554 -15.83 22.69 -1.54
N ALA A 555 -16.54 23.79 -1.83
CA ALA A 555 -15.92 25.10 -1.97
C ALA A 555 -15.23 25.55 -0.68
N ARG A 556 -15.89 25.34 0.47
CA ARG A 556 -15.31 25.62 1.79
C ARG A 556 -14.05 24.79 2.06
N ALA A 557 -14.09 23.48 1.81
CA ALA A 557 -12.96 22.59 2.04
C ALA A 557 -11.73 23.01 1.22
N ILE A 558 -11.90 23.28 -0.08
CA ILE A 558 -10.83 23.77 -0.95
C ILE A 558 -10.33 25.15 -0.53
N GLY A 559 -11.23 26.10 -0.22
CA GLY A 559 -10.86 27.45 0.20
C GLY A 559 -10.08 27.47 1.51
N GLN A 560 -10.53 26.70 2.50
CA GLN A 560 -9.80 26.51 3.77
C GLN A 560 -8.45 25.84 3.55
N PHE A 561 -8.38 24.81 2.70
CA PHE A 561 -7.12 24.12 2.39
C PHE A 561 -6.09 25.06 1.75
N ALA A 562 -6.52 25.85 0.76
CA ALA A 562 -5.70 26.86 0.11
C ALA A 562 -5.14 27.89 1.12
N ILE A 563 -5.99 28.41 2.00
CA ILE A 563 -5.58 29.37 3.04
C ILE A 563 -4.63 28.73 4.07
N GLY A 564 -4.87 27.46 4.43
CA GLY A 564 -4.01 26.71 5.35
C GLY A 564 -2.60 26.48 4.81
N ILE A 565 -2.48 26.21 3.49
CA ILE A 565 -1.20 26.17 2.77
C ILE A 565 -0.51 27.53 2.83
N GLU A 566 -1.20 28.60 2.43
CA GLU A 566 -0.63 29.95 2.40
C GLU A 566 -0.17 30.42 3.79
N ALA A 567 -0.88 30.05 4.85
CA ALA A 567 -0.49 30.36 6.24
C ALA A 567 0.88 29.75 6.59
N LEU A 568 1.07 28.46 6.28
CA LEU A 568 2.31 27.75 6.57
C LEU A 568 3.47 28.19 5.67
N GLU A 569 3.21 28.39 4.38
CA GLU A 569 4.21 28.94 3.44
C GLU A 569 4.74 30.30 3.91
N ARG A 570 3.84 31.20 4.36
CA ARG A 570 4.24 32.49 4.94
C ARG A 570 5.05 32.33 6.22
N PHE A 571 4.61 31.45 7.12
CA PHE A 571 5.30 31.22 8.38
C PHE A 571 6.72 30.71 8.16
N VAL A 572 6.88 29.70 7.29
CA VAL A 572 8.15 29.09 6.93
C VAL A 572 9.09 30.10 6.24
N ALA A 573 8.55 30.96 5.38
CA ALA A 573 9.32 32.01 4.70
C ALA A 573 9.70 33.20 5.62
N GLY A 574 9.41 33.14 6.92
CA GLY A 574 9.74 34.20 7.88
C GLY A 574 8.89 35.47 7.74
N ALA A 575 7.68 35.37 7.16
CA ALA A 575 6.79 36.51 7.06
C ALA A 575 6.37 37.02 8.46
N PRO A 576 6.03 38.32 8.60
CA PRO A 576 5.50 38.87 9.84
C PRO A 576 4.29 38.10 10.37
N ARG A 577 4.20 37.95 11.69
CA ARG A 577 3.15 37.15 12.37
C ARG A 577 1.74 37.60 12.01
N GLU A 578 1.54 38.89 11.76
CA GLU A 578 0.28 39.50 11.35
C GLU A 578 -0.20 38.94 10.01
N ARG A 579 0.73 38.65 9.08
CA ARG A 579 0.39 38.09 7.76
C ARG A 579 -0.05 36.63 7.85
N VAL A 580 0.50 35.87 8.79
CA VAL A 580 0.06 34.50 9.11
C VAL A 580 -1.29 34.55 9.83
N ALA A 581 -1.43 35.42 10.83
CA ALA A 581 -2.68 35.62 11.56
C ALA A 581 -3.85 36.03 10.64
N ALA A 582 -3.60 36.84 9.61
CA ALA A 582 -4.59 37.19 8.60
C ALA A 582 -5.10 35.95 7.82
N CYS A 583 -4.21 35.01 7.47
CA CYS A 583 -4.62 33.74 6.87
C CYS A 583 -5.49 32.93 7.83
N LEU A 584 -5.08 32.79 9.09
CA LEU A 584 -5.82 32.00 10.09
C LEU A 584 -7.20 32.60 10.38
N THR A 585 -7.31 33.94 10.40
CA THR A 585 -8.58 34.65 10.52
C THR A 585 -9.48 34.42 9.30
N ALA A 586 -8.94 34.52 8.07
CA ALA A 586 -9.70 34.19 6.86
C ALA A 586 -10.14 32.72 6.83
N HIS A 587 -9.29 31.80 7.29
CA HIS A 587 -9.63 30.38 7.39
C HIS A 587 -10.86 30.16 8.31
N GLN A 588 -10.91 30.85 9.45
CA GLN A 588 -12.05 30.80 10.37
C GLN A 588 -13.29 31.54 9.84
N ALA A 589 -13.10 32.59 9.03
CA ALA A 589 -14.18 33.39 8.45
C ALA A 589 -15.10 32.61 7.51
N TRP A 590 -14.63 31.50 6.94
CA TRP A 590 -15.48 30.53 6.24
C TRP A 590 -16.59 29.92 7.13
N GLY A 591 -16.47 30.07 8.46
CA GLY A 591 -17.45 29.69 9.47
C GLY A 591 -17.41 28.20 9.85
N PRO A 592 -17.93 27.84 11.04
CA PRO A 592 -18.19 26.44 11.37
C PRO A 592 -19.20 25.87 10.35
N ILE A 593 -19.03 24.60 9.96
CA ILE A 593 -20.15 23.87 9.37
C ILE A 593 -21.11 23.64 10.53
N PRO A 594 -22.40 24.02 10.44
CA PRO A 594 -23.39 23.43 11.34
C PRO A 594 -23.27 21.92 11.11
N ASP A 595 -22.79 21.18 12.11
CA ASP A 595 -22.90 19.73 12.08
C ASP A 595 -24.36 19.45 11.72
N GLN A 596 -24.57 18.69 10.64
CA GLN A 596 -25.89 18.46 10.09
C GLN A 596 -26.70 17.58 11.04
N ALA A 597 -27.15 18.18 12.14
CA ALA A 597 -28.31 17.82 12.92
C ALA A 597 -29.39 18.85 12.56
N ASN A 598 -30.05 18.59 11.44
CA ASN A 598 -31.48 18.73 11.22
C ASN A 598 -31.86 17.93 9.95
#